data_AF-A0A7D9MBV3-F1
#
_entry.id   AF-A0A7D9MBV3-F1
#
_cell.length_a   1.000
_cell.length_b   1.000
_cell.length_c   1.000
_cell.angle_alpha   90.00
_cell.angle_beta   90.00
_cell.angle_gamma   90.00
#
_symmetry.space_group_name_H-M   'P 1'
#
loop_
_entity.id
_entity.type
_entity.pdbx_description
1 polymer ?
#
loop_
_entity_poly.entity_id
_entity_poly.type
_entity_poly.pdbx_seq_one_letter_code
_entity_poly.pdbx_strand_id
1 'polypeptide(L)'
;DDCLVCTSGGKGTCYATGVTYEIVCKEWNCKYVGETARSAYSRGLEHLKASKTGQEQSVMWKHAREKHGGKIPAYVMDVTGIFGDDAMLRQITESVLIRNTLGEKLMNTKNEWN
;
A
#
# COMPACT_ATOMS: atom_id res chain seq x y z
N ASP A 1 6.58 -14.44 11.19
CA ASP A 1 6.08 -14.09 9.85
C ASP A 1 4.92 -13.11 9.92
N ASP A 2 5.14 -11.85 9.52
CA ASP A 2 4.12 -10.78 9.44
C ASP A 2 3.99 -10.28 7.98
N CYS A 3 4.04 -11.19 6.99
CA CYS A 3 3.95 -10.79 5.58
C CYS A 3 2.55 -10.29 5.22
N LEU A 4 2.39 -8.99 5.00
CA LEU A 4 1.10 -8.40 4.67
C LEU A 4 0.48 -8.96 3.38
N VAL A 5 1.27 -9.46 2.42
CA VAL A 5 0.74 -10.12 1.22
C VAL A 5 0.21 -11.53 1.56
N CYS A 6 1.02 -12.36 2.23
CA CYS A 6 0.67 -13.76 2.47
C CYS A 6 -0.36 -13.98 3.59
N THR A 7 -0.28 -13.20 4.68
CA THR A 7 -1.07 -13.48 5.90
C THR A 7 -2.45 -12.82 5.91
N SER A 8 -2.65 -11.80 5.07
CA SER A 8 -3.90 -11.03 5.04
C SER A 8 -4.94 -11.55 4.03
N GLY A 9 -4.56 -12.52 3.19
CA GLY A 9 -5.34 -12.97 2.03
C GLY A 9 -5.08 -12.17 0.76
N GLY A 10 -3.93 -11.49 0.67
CA GLY A 10 -3.50 -10.74 -0.50
C GLY A 10 -3.05 -11.64 -1.65
N LYS A 11 -2.91 -11.04 -2.83
CA LYS A 11 -2.55 -11.69 -4.09
C LYS A 11 -1.17 -11.28 -4.56
N GLY A 12 -0.53 -12.20 -5.28
CA GLY A 12 0.75 -11.99 -5.95
C GLY A 12 1.97 -12.41 -5.11
N THR A 13 3.15 -12.16 -5.67
CA THR A 13 4.41 -12.73 -5.16
C THR A 13 5.09 -11.78 -4.17
N CYS A 14 5.12 -12.14 -2.90
CA CYS A 14 5.68 -11.26 -1.85
C CYS A 14 7.20 -11.01 -1.97
N TYR A 15 7.94 -11.93 -2.57
CA TYR A 15 9.39 -11.81 -2.79
C TYR A 15 9.75 -11.02 -4.07
N ALA A 16 8.77 -10.70 -4.93
CA ALA A 16 9.04 -9.96 -6.15
C ALA A 16 9.48 -8.53 -5.83
N THR A 17 10.51 -8.07 -6.55
CA THR A 17 11.06 -6.72 -6.49
C THR A 17 10.58 -5.87 -7.67
N GLY A 18 10.70 -4.55 -7.54
CA GLY A 18 10.26 -3.64 -8.59
C GLY A 18 8.78 -3.76 -8.87
N VAL A 19 7.94 -3.61 -7.85
CA VAL A 19 6.50 -3.88 -7.93
C VAL A 19 5.65 -2.65 -7.70
N THR A 20 4.45 -2.65 -8.27
CA THR A 20 3.33 -1.84 -7.76
C THR A 20 2.44 -2.72 -6.88
N TYR A 21 1.80 -2.11 -5.89
CA TYR A 21 0.91 -2.79 -4.98
C TYR A 21 -0.26 -1.90 -4.57
N GLU A 22 -1.32 -2.52 -4.07
CA GLU A 22 -2.38 -1.82 -3.35
C GLU A 22 -2.48 -2.34 -1.91
N ILE A 23 -2.76 -1.44 -0.96
CA ILE A 23 -3.13 -1.77 0.41
C ILE A 23 -4.59 -1.39 0.62
N VAL A 24 -5.41 -2.36 1.02
CA VAL A 24 -6.86 -2.22 1.14
C VAL A 24 -7.29 -2.34 2.60
N CYS A 25 -8.03 -1.36 3.11
CA CYS A 25 -8.74 -1.48 4.38
C CYS A 25 -9.96 -2.39 4.19
N LYS A 26 -10.06 -3.50 4.94
CA LYS A 26 -11.17 -4.46 4.79
C LYS A 26 -12.54 -3.89 5.19
N GLU A 27 -12.57 -2.88 6.04
CA GLU A 27 -13.82 -2.34 6.59
C GLU A 27 -14.47 -1.29 5.68
N TRP A 28 -13.69 -0.36 5.13
CA TRP A 28 -14.20 0.71 4.26
C TRP A 28 -13.90 0.51 2.77
N ASN A 29 -13.14 -0.53 2.43
CA ASN A 29 -12.67 -0.80 1.08
C ASN A 29 -11.94 0.40 0.44
N CYS A 30 -11.26 1.19 1.29
CA CYS A 30 -10.35 2.26 0.86
C CYS A 30 -8.99 1.65 0.48
N LYS A 31 -8.38 2.20 -0.57
CA LYS A 31 -7.18 1.69 -1.21
C LYS A 31 -6.06 2.73 -1.21
N TYR A 32 -4.86 2.30 -0.85
CA TYR A 32 -3.62 3.00 -1.09
C TYR A 32 -2.89 2.28 -2.21
N VAL A 33 -2.44 3.01 -3.21
CA VAL A 33 -1.61 2.47 -4.29
C VAL A 33 -0.19 2.97 -4.07
N GLY A 34 0.78 2.08 -4.19
CA GLY A 34 2.18 2.46 -4.06
C GLY A 34 3.08 1.62 -4.96
N GLU A 35 4.30 2.10 -5.17
CA GLU A 35 5.38 1.34 -5.79
C GLU A 35 6.55 1.07 -4.84
N THR A 36 7.38 0.10 -5.21
CA THR A 36 8.69 -0.06 -4.59
C THR A 36 9.68 -0.79 -5.51
N ALA A 37 10.94 -0.37 -5.49
CA ALA A 37 12.05 -1.14 -6.05
C ALA A 37 12.37 -2.41 -5.23
N ARG A 38 12.03 -2.44 -3.93
CA ARG A 38 12.31 -3.56 -3.01
C ARG A 38 11.22 -4.62 -3.09
N SER A 39 11.33 -5.67 -2.28
CA SER A 39 10.30 -6.71 -2.26
C SER A 39 9.00 -6.21 -1.61
N ALA A 40 7.86 -6.71 -2.11
CA ALA A 40 6.55 -6.45 -1.51
C ALA A 40 6.50 -6.85 -0.02
N TYR A 41 7.17 -7.94 0.35
CA TYR A 41 7.33 -8.38 1.73
C TYR A 41 7.95 -7.29 2.61
N SER A 42 9.13 -6.79 2.23
CA SER A 42 9.85 -5.79 3.02
C SER A 42 9.07 -4.49 3.11
N ARG A 43 8.45 -4.06 2.00
CA ARG A 43 7.65 -2.84 1.99
C ARG A 43 6.37 -2.97 2.83
N GLY A 44 5.71 -4.12 2.79
CA GLY A 44 4.55 -4.41 3.62
C GLY A 44 4.87 -4.39 5.12
N LEU A 45 6.02 -4.93 5.52
CA LEU A 45 6.49 -4.89 6.91
C LEU A 45 6.74 -3.46 7.41
N GLU A 46 7.34 -2.60 6.58
CA GLU A 46 7.56 -1.20 6.92
C GLU A 46 6.26 -0.47 7.17
N HIS A 47 5.28 -0.65 6.28
CA HIS A 47 3.94 -0.09 6.41
C HIS A 47 3.24 -0.54 7.68
N LEU A 48 3.26 -1.85 7.96
CA LEU A 48 2.73 -2.42 9.20
C LEU A 48 3.41 -1.84 10.45
N LYS A 49 4.75 -1.79 10.45
CA LYS A 49 5.52 -1.23 11.56
C LYS A 49 5.17 0.23 11.78
N ALA A 50 5.20 1.04 10.72
CA ALA A 50 4.90 2.46 10.78
C ALA A 50 3.49 2.71 11.31
N SER A 51 2.50 1.92 10.85
CA SER A 51 1.12 1.98 11.32
C SER A 51 0.99 1.60 12.80
N LYS A 52 1.64 0.52 13.23
CA LYS A 52 1.61 0.06 14.64
C LYS A 52 2.28 1.05 15.59
N THR A 53 3.32 1.74 15.13
CA THR A 53 4.03 2.77 15.92
C THR A 53 3.38 4.14 15.87
N GLY A 54 2.27 4.31 15.14
CA GLY A 54 1.57 5.60 15.04
C GLY A 54 2.38 6.68 14.32
N GLN A 55 3.20 6.30 13.34
CA GLN A 55 4.00 7.27 12.59
C GLN A 55 3.10 8.19 11.77
N GLU A 56 3.24 9.51 11.94
CA GLU A 56 2.41 10.51 11.27
C GLU A 56 2.50 10.44 9.75
N GLN A 57 3.61 9.98 9.18
CA GLN A 57 3.77 9.77 7.74
C GLN A 57 3.13 8.47 7.21
N SER A 58 2.71 7.55 8.08
CA SER A 58 2.09 6.29 7.66
C SER A 58 0.67 6.55 7.14
N VAL A 59 0.43 6.23 5.88
CA VAL A 59 -0.91 6.34 5.26
C VAL A 59 -1.92 5.45 5.99
N MET A 60 -1.52 4.25 6.40
CA MET A 60 -2.36 3.33 7.19
C MET A 60 -2.69 3.90 8.58
N TRP A 61 -1.75 4.59 9.23
CA TRP A 61 -2.04 5.26 10.50
C TRP A 61 -2.98 6.44 10.33
N LYS A 62 -2.73 7.31 9.33
CA LYS A 62 -3.61 8.45 9.03
C LYS A 62 -5.04 7.96 8.77
N HIS A 63 -5.21 6.94 7.92
CA HIS A 63 -6.50 6.32 7.66
C HIS A 63 -7.15 5.76 8.93
N ALA A 64 -6.39 5.03 9.76
CA ALA A 64 -6.87 4.51 11.05
C ALA A 64 -7.36 5.65 11.97
N ARG A 65 -6.60 6.74 12.06
CA ARG A 65 -6.97 7.90 12.88
C ARG A 65 -8.24 8.58 12.38
N GLU A 66 -8.36 8.80 11.08
CA GLU A 66 -9.45 9.57 10.47
C GLU A 66 -10.75 8.76 10.32
N LYS A 67 -10.67 7.47 9.98
CA LYS A 67 -11.83 6.62 9.67
C LYS A 67 -12.17 5.61 10.76
N HIS A 68 -11.23 5.32 11.67
CA HIS A 68 -11.38 4.28 12.70
C HIS A 68 -11.11 4.80 14.12
N GLY A 69 -11.02 6.12 14.31
CA GLY A 69 -10.77 6.71 15.63
C GLY A 69 -9.44 6.30 16.25
N GLY A 70 -8.43 5.97 15.42
CA GLY A 70 -7.10 5.55 15.86
C GLY A 70 -6.95 4.04 16.07
N LYS A 71 -8.01 3.25 15.90
CA LYS A 71 -7.90 1.79 15.90
C LYS A 71 -7.34 1.30 14.56
N ILE A 72 -6.28 0.48 14.58
CA ILE A 72 -5.70 -0.09 13.35
C ILE A 72 -6.66 -1.14 12.78
N PRO A 73 -7.26 -0.92 11.59
CA PRO A 73 -8.14 -1.90 10.97
C PRO A 73 -7.34 -3.04 10.34
N ALA A 74 -8.05 -4.08 9.88
CA ALA A 74 -7.43 -5.13 9.07
C ALA A 74 -7.11 -4.60 7.66
N TYR A 75 -5.85 -4.77 7.26
CA TYR A 75 -5.35 -4.40 5.94
C TYR A 75 -4.96 -5.63 5.11
N VAL A 76 -5.16 -5.54 3.80
CA VAL A 76 -4.67 -6.50 2.80
C VAL A 76 -3.69 -5.81 1.89
N MET A 77 -2.65 -6.50 1.43
CA MET A 77 -1.75 -6.01 0.40
C MET A 77 -1.76 -6.93 -0.81
N ASP A 78 -2.06 -6.38 -1.98
CA ASP A 78 -2.06 -7.08 -3.26
C ASP A 78 -0.94 -6.51 -4.14
N VAL A 79 -0.13 -7.38 -4.75
CA VAL A 79 0.81 -6.97 -5.81
C VAL A 79 0.02 -6.80 -7.10
N THR A 80 0.08 -5.61 -7.69
CA THR A 80 -0.70 -5.23 -8.89
C THR A 80 0.11 -5.30 -10.17
N GLY A 81 1.45 -5.26 -10.08
CA GLY A 81 2.35 -5.38 -11.22
C GLY A 81 3.79 -5.65 -10.79
N ILE A 82 4.58 -6.31 -11.65
CA ILE A 82 5.99 -6.64 -11.43
C ILE A 82 6.78 -6.12 -12.64
N PHE A 83 7.78 -5.29 -12.39
CA PHE A 83 8.52 -4.53 -13.40
C PHE A 83 10.04 -4.76 -13.35
N GLY A 84 10.53 -5.45 -12.31
CA GLY A 84 11.97 -5.65 -12.12
C GLY A 84 12.71 -4.30 -12.06
N ASP A 85 13.69 -4.13 -12.94
CA ASP A 85 14.53 -2.92 -12.98
C ASP A 85 13.92 -1.76 -13.78
N ASP A 86 12.75 -1.94 -14.42
CA ASP A 86 12.07 -0.87 -15.15
C ASP A 86 11.35 0.09 -14.19
N ALA A 87 12.12 1.04 -13.64
CA ALA A 87 11.62 2.06 -12.74
C ALA A 87 10.63 3.02 -13.41
N MET A 88 10.84 3.34 -14.69
CA MET A 88 10.01 4.30 -15.41
C MET A 88 8.61 3.74 -15.64
N LEU A 89 8.51 2.52 -16.15
CA LEU A 89 7.21 1.87 -16.37
C LEU A 89 6.48 1.65 -15.04
N ARG A 90 7.22 1.32 -13.97
CA ARG A 90 6.65 1.16 -12.63
C ARG A 90 6.02 2.45 -12.11
N GLN A 91 6.73 3.58 -12.19
CA GLN A 91 6.22 4.89 -11.74
C GLN A 91 5.05 5.40 -12.59
N ILE A 92 5.10 5.18 -13.91
CA ILE A 92 3.98 5.49 -14.81
C ILE A 92 2.76 4.63 -14.44
N THR A 93 2.96 3.35 -14.19
CA THR A 93 1.87 2.43 -13.84
C THR A 93 1.23 2.81 -12.51
N GLU A 94 2.02 3.11 -11.48
CA GLU A 94 1.51 3.62 -10.20
C GLU A 94 0.64 4.86 -10.41
N SER A 95 1.11 5.84 -11.18
CA SER A 95 0.37 7.07 -11.48
C SER A 95 -0.97 6.78 -12.17
N VAL A 96 -0.99 5.84 -13.11
CA VAL A 96 -2.23 5.41 -13.79
C VAL A 96 -3.17 4.69 -12.82
N LEU A 97 -2.67 3.81 -11.95
CA LEU A 97 -3.46 3.09 -10.95
C LEU A 97 -4.09 4.03 -9.92
N ILE A 98 -3.33 5.03 -9.45
CA ILE A 98 -3.85 6.09 -8.56
C ILE A 98 -5.00 6.83 -9.24
N ARG A 99 -4.79 7.28 -10.49
CA ARG A 99 -5.81 8.02 -11.25
C ARG A 99 -7.07 7.19 -11.49
N ASN A 100 -6.92 5.89 -11.73
CA ASN A 100 -8.03 4.99 -12.01
C ASN A 100 -8.78 4.54 -10.74
N THR A 101 -8.23 4.79 -9.54
CA THR A 101 -8.89 4.50 -8.28
C THR A 101 -9.90 5.61 -7.96
N LEU A 102 -11.14 5.23 -7.62
CA LEU A 102 -12.19 6.17 -7.26
C LEU A 102 -11.76 7.06 -6.10
N GLY A 103 -11.81 8.39 -6.28
CA GLY A 103 -11.25 9.36 -5.34
C GLY A 103 -11.77 9.24 -3.90
N GLU A 104 -13.04 8.86 -3.70
CA GLU A 104 -13.62 8.65 -2.35
C GLU A 104 -13.06 7.43 -1.62
N LYS A 105 -12.49 6.48 -2.36
CA LYS A 105 -11.85 5.27 -1.82
C LYS A 105 -10.32 5.37 -1.82
N LEU A 106 -9.73 6.40 -2.40
CA LEU A 106 -8.29 6.55 -2.50
C LEU A 106 -7.71 7.12 -1.19
N MET A 107 -6.70 6.46 -0.64
CA MET A 107 -5.99 6.88 0.57
C MET A 107 -4.72 7.70 0.28
N ASN A 108 -4.19 7.64 -0.95
CA ASN A 108 -3.06 8.47 -1.37
C ASN A 108 -3.40 9.95 -1.19
N THR A 109 -2.45 10.72 -0.67
CA THR A 109 -2.61 12.17 -0.52
C THR A 109 -1.93 12.90 -1.67
N LYS A 110 -2.50 14.05 -2.11
CA LYS A 110 -1.93 14.88 -3.18
C LYS A 110 -0.53 15.45 -2.86
N ASN A 111 -0.05 15.31 -1.63
CA ASN A 111 1.28 15.80 -1.20
C ASN A 111 2.37 14.72 -1.23
N GLU A 112 2.08 13.48 -1.65
CA GLU A 112 3.09 12.41 -1.82
C GLU A 112 3.83 12.52 -3.16
N TRP A 113 3.57 13.58 -3.93
CA TRP A 113 4.20 13.89 -5.21
C TRP A 113 5.36 14.87 -4.99
N ASN A 114 6.50 14.39 -4.49
CA ASN A 114 7.81 15.05 -4.61
C ASN A 114 8.93 14.11 -4.14
#